data_AF-A0A0D5XZC7-F1
#
_entry.id   AF-A0A0D5XZC7-F1
#
_cell.length_a   1.000
_cell.length_b   1.000
_cell.length_c   1.000
_cell.angle_alpha   90.00
_cell.angle_beta   90.00
_cell.angle_gamma   90.00
#
_symmetry.space_group_name_H-M   'P 1'
#
loop_
_entity.id
_entity.type
_entity.pdbx_description
1 polymer ?
#
loop_
_entity_poly.entity_id
_entity_poly.type
_entity_poly.pdbx_seq_one_letter_code
_entity_poly.pdbx_strand_id
1 'polypeptide(L)' 'MATPYLETGALREVMKGSVSMRLPISILYPQNRHLTQKVRCFIDWVVEVFENSDLVGKV' A
#
# COMPACT_ATOMS: atom_id res chain seq x y z
N MET A 1 -5.68 8.70 -3.69
CA MET A 1 -7.08 8.92 -4.16
C MET A 1 -7.83 10.02 -3.39
N ALA A 2 -7.59 10.23 -2.08
CA ALA A 2 -8.21 11.34 -1.34
C ALA A 2 -7.55 12.71 -1.57
N THR A 3 -6.29 12.74 -2.01
CA THR A 3 -5.45 13.94 -2.17
C THR A 3 -6.13 15.08 -2.96
N PRO A 4 -6.73 14.84 -4.14
CA PRO A 4 -7.34 15.93 -4.92
C PRO A 4 -8.52 16.60 -4.20
N TYR A 5 -9.26 15.84 -3.39
CA TYR A 5 -10.42 16.35 -2.65
C TYR A 5 -10.00 17.09 -1.39
N LEU A 6 -8.88 16.69 -0.78
CA LEU A 6 -8.25 17.42 0.31
C LEU A 6 -7.68 18.76 -0.16
N GLU A 7 -7.04 18.78 -1.33
CA GLU A 7 -6.47 20.00 -1.94
C GLU A 7 -7.54 21.01 -2.37
N THR A 8 -8.63 20.53 -2.97
CA THR A 8 -9.77 21.37 -3.36
C THR A 8 -10.64 21.82 -2.18
N GLY A 9 -10.39 21.30 -0.98
CA GLY A 9 -11.19 21.59 0.22
C GLY A 9 -12.57 20.92 0.23
N ALA A 10 -12.90 20.11 -0.79
CA ALA A 10 -14.11 19.30 -0.83
C ALA A 10 -14.12 18.22 0.27
N LEU A 11 -12.95 17.84 0.76
CA LEU A 11 -12.75 16.91 1.87
C LEU A 11 -11.94 17.60 2.96
N ARG A 12 -12.40 17.51 4.21
CA ARG A 12 -11.73 18.09 5.38
C ARG A 12 -11.47 17.03 6.43
N GLU A 13 -10.24 16.95 6.90
CA GLU A 13 -9.85 16.04 7.97
C GLU A 13 -10.40 16.51 9.32
N VAL A 14 -11.14 15.64 10.02
CA VAL A 14 -11.87 15.95 11.26
C VAL A 14 -11.25 15.35 12.54
N MET A 15 -10.37 14.34 12.41
CA MET A 15 -9.77 13.61 13.55
C MET A 15 -8.24 13.55 13.48
N LYS A 16 -7.59 14.72 13.41
CA LYS A 16 -6.13 14.85 13.28
C LYS A 16 -5.32 14.21 14.42
N GLY A 17 -5.94 13.97 15.57
CA GLY A 17 -5.30 13.37 16.74
C GLY A 17 -5.34 11.84 16.78
N SER A 18 -6.07 11.20 15.86
CA SER A 18 -6.23 9.75 15.81
C SER A 18 -5.77 9.25 14.44
N VAL A 19 -4.47 8.99 14.33
CA VAL A 19 -3.92 8.39 13.11
C VAL A 19 -4.38 6.94 13.04
N SER A 20 -5.00 6.55 11.92
CA SER A 20 -5.33 5.15 11.66
C SER A 20 -4.06 4.32 11.68
N MET A 21 -4.08 3.17 12.35
CA MET A 21 -2.95 2.25 12.37
C MET A 21 -2.58 1.89 10.92
N ARG A 22 -1.28 1.97 10.57
CA ARG A 22 -0.82 1.53 9.24
C ARG A 22 -1.11 0.05 9.10
N LEU A 23 -1.95 -0.30 8.13
CA LEU A 23 -2.34 -1.69 7.89
C LEU A 23 -1.27 -2.36 7.02
N PRO A 24 -0.68 -3.48 7.46
CA PRO A 24 0.29 -4.19 6.63
C PRO A 24 -0.40 -4.75 5.38
N ILE A 25 0.25 -4.57 4.22
CA ILE A 25 -0.17 -5.20 2.97
C ILE A 25 0.67 -6.46 2.79
N SER A 26 0.00 -7.61 2.67
CA SER A 26 0.64 -8.93 2.53
C SER A 26 0.31 -9.55 1.18
N ILE A 27 1.32 -10.12 0.51
CA ILE A 27 1.13 -10.93 -0.69
C ILE A 27 1.11 -12.40 -0.29
N LEU A 28 -0.01 -13.08 -0.54
CA LEU A 28 -0.20 -14.50 -0.19
C LEU A 28 -0.01 -15.39 -1.42
N TYR A 29 0.81 -16.43 -1.28
CA TYR A 29 1.02 -17.45 -2.30
C TYR A 29 1.25 -18.83 -1.68
N PRO A 30 0.97 -19.93 -2.40
CA PRO A 30 1.18 -21.29 -1.88
C PRO A 30 2.66 -21.58 -1.60
N GLN A 31 2.95 -22.07 -0.39
CA GLN A 31 4.32 -22.29 0.09
C GLN A 31 5.10 -23.36 -0.70
N ASN A 32 4.39 -24.29 -1.35
CA ASN A 32 4.98 -25.51 -1.95
C ASN A 32 5.09 -25.50 -3.48
N ARG A 33 4.95 -24.35 -4.15
CA ARG A 33 5.34 -24.22 -5.56
C ARG A 33 6.61 -23.40 -5.63
N HIS A 34 7.64 -23.94 -6.29
CA HIS A 34 8.75 -23.12 -6.76
C HIS A 34 8.16 -21.89 -7.43
N LEU A 35 8.35 -20.72 -6.81
CA LEU A 35 7.87 -19.46 -7.31
C LEU A 35 8.41 -19.30 -8.72
N THR A 36 7.52 -19.40 -9.70
CA THR A 36 7.90 -19.20 -11.09
C THR A 36 8.49 -17.80 -11.24
N GLN A 37 9.46 -17.64 -12.13
CA GLN A 37 10.10 -16.34 -12.40
C GLN A 37 9.07 -15.22 -12.63
N LYS A 38 7.95 -15.55 -13.29
CA LYS A 38 6.84 -14.61 -13.55
C LYS A 38 6.18 -14.09 -12.28
N VAL A 39 5.93 -14.97 -11.30
CA VAL A 39 5.34 -14.56 -10.01
C VAL A 39 6.33 -13.72 -9.21
N ARG A 40 7.62 -14.05 -9.28
CA ARG A 40 8.67 -13.24 -8.63
C ARG A 40 8.74 -11.83 -9.22
N CYS A 41 8.83 -11.70 -10.54
CA CYS A 41 8.78 -10.39 -11.21
C CYS A 41 7.51 -9.60 -10.88
N PHE A 42 6.36 -10.28 -10.78
CA PHE A 42 5.12 -9.63 -10.36
C PHE A 42 5.21 -9.09 -8.93
N ILE A 43 5.73 -9.88 -8.00
CA ILE A 43 5.94 -9.45 -6.61
C ILE A 43 6.88 -8.25 -6.56
N ASP A 44 8.02 -8.32 -7.26
CA ASP A 44 9.02 -7.25 -7.27
C ASP A 44 8.41 -5.94 -7.82
N TRP A 45 7.63 -6.02 -8.90
CA TRP A 45 6.91 -4.87 -9.45
C TRP A 45 5.84 -4.33 -8.50
N VAL A 46 5.09 -5.18 -7.81
CA VAL A 46 4.09 -4.76 -6.82
C VAL A 46 4.78 -4.01 -5.67
N VAL A 47 5.91 -4.51 -5.18
CA VAL A 47 6.67 -3.83 -4.12
C VAL A 47 7.04 -2.42 -4.56
N GLU A 48 7.59 -2.25 -5.76
CA GLU A 48 7.95 -0.92 -6.31
C GLU A 48 6.75 0.05 -6.40
N VAL A 49 5.58 -0.46 -6.82
CA VAL A 49 4.35 0.37 -6.91
C VAL A 49 3.89 0.82 -5.52
N PHE A 50 3.99 -0.03 -4.52
CA PHE A 50 3.49 0.24 -3.18
C PHE A 50 4.51 0.94 -2.25
N GLU A 51 5.81 0.94 -2.57
CA GLU A 51 6.85 1.72 -1.85
C GLU A 51 6.55 3.22 -1.79
N ASN A 52 5.87 3.75 -2.80
CA ASN A 52 5.50 5.16 -2.90
C ASN A 52 4.09 5.45 -2.36
N SER A 53 3.42 4.46 -1.78
CA SER A 53 2.08 4.62 -1.24
C SER A 53 2.11 4.94 0.26
N ASP A 54 1.29 5.88 0.70
CA ASP A 54 1.10 6.20 2.13
C ASP A 54 0.49 5.04 2.94
N LEU A 55 0.12 3.94 2.27
CA LEU A 55 -0.51 2.76 2.85
C LEU A 55 0.51 1.81 3.49
N VAL A 56 1.74 1.78 2.97
CA VAL A 56 2.80 0.90 3.49
C VAL A 56 3.61 1.69 4.52
N GLY A 57 3.67 1.19 5.74
CA GLY A 57 4.62 1.71 6.73
C GLY A 57 6.04 1.48 6.23
N LYS A 58 6.84 2.54 6.10
CA LYS A 58 8.30 2.39 5.98
C LYS A 58 8.79 1.60 7.19
N VAL A 59 9.46 0.48 6.92
CA VAL A 59 10.20 -0.31 7.91
C VAL A 59 11.44 0.47 8.35
#